data_AF-T1DWC6-F1
#
_entry.id   AF-T1DWC6-F1
#
_cell.length_a   1.000
_cell.length_b   1.000
_cell.length_c   1.000
_cell.angle_alpha   90.00
_cell.angle_beta   90.00
_cell.angle_gamma   90.00
#
_symmetry.space_group_name_H-M   'P 1'
#
loop_
_entity.id
_entity.type
_entity.pdbx_description
1 polymer ?
#
loop_
_entity_poly.entity_id
_entity_poly.type
_entity_poly.pdbx_seq_one_letter_code
_entity_poly.pdbx_strand_id
1 'polypeptide(L)'
;MQKQKQALINATITLDGVMKNSQAHLHDLEKELSAIAVDIAREVIAKEVEQDSAAIATALAKELLGSIANTTDVCLKVNNLDYPELSTALKDYQKIKIEADNAVTRGGVIISNGGGIIDGSISSRYKALKQSVLDNLKDI
;
A
#
# COMPACT_ATOMS: atom_id res chain seq x y z
N MET A 1 38.71 10.29 -47.12
CA MET A 1 37.89 11.18 -46.25
C MET A 1 36.41 10.80 -46.19
N GLN A 2 35.65 10.69 -47.29
CA GLN A 2 34.22 10.32 -47.24
C GLN A 2 33.91 8.96 -46.57
N LYS A 3 34.69 7.92 -46.85
CA LYS A 3 34.49 6.57 -46.29
C LYS A 3 34.67 6.51 -44.76
N GLN A 4 35.63 7.28 -44.23
CA GLN A 4 35.84 7.43 -42.78
C GLN A 4 34.70 8.22 -42.13
N LYS A 5 34.22 9.30 -42.78
CA LYS A 5 33.07 10.07 -42.30
C LYS A 5 31.80 9.20 -42.22
N GLN A 6 31.55 8.35 -43.22
CA GLN A 6 30.41 7.44 -43.22
C GLN A 6 30.50 6.37 -42.13
N ALA A 7 31.71 5.81 -41.90
CA ALA A 7 31.92 4.84 -40.84
C ALA A 7 31.67 5.43 -39.45
N LEU A 8 32.08 6.68 -39.20
CA LEU A 8 31.80 7.39 -37.96
C LEU A 8 30.30 7.63 -37.75
N ILE A 9 29.58 8.06 -38.80
CA ILE A 9 28.12 8.26 -38.73
C ILE A 9 27.41 6.95 -38.40
N ASN A 10 27.78 5.85 -39.06
CA ASN A 10 27.18 4.54 -38.79
C ASN A 10 27.48 4.06 -37.36
N ALA A 11 28.69 4.31 -36.85
CA ALA A 11 29.06 4.00 -35.47
C ALA A 11 28.23 4.80 -34.46
N THR A 12 28.02 6.11 -34.68
CA THR A 12 27.16 6.93 -33.83
C THR A 12 25.72 6.43 -33.83
N ILE A 13 25.14 6.13 -35.00
CA ILE A 13 23.77 5.57 -35.10
C ILE A 13 23.66 4.24 -34.34
N THR A 14 24.69 3.40 -34.44
CA THR A 14 24.71 2.11 -33.76
C THR A 14 24.79 2.29 -32.24
N LEU A 15 25.66 3.19 -31.77
CA LEU A 15 25.77 3.53 -30.36
C LEU A 15 24.47 4.10 -29.80
N ASP A 16 23.83 5.04 -30.50
CA ASP A 16 22.54 5.60 -30.10
C ASP A 16 21.46 4.50 -30.01
N GLY A 17 21.43 3.59 -30.98
CA GLY A 17 20.52 2.45 -30.96
C GLY A 17 20.74 1.53 -29.77
N VAL A 18 22.00 1.19 -29.48
CA VAL A 18 22.37 0.37 -28.32
C VAL A 18 22.04 1.07 -27.00
N MET A 19 22.33 2.37 -26.89
CA MET A 19 22.01 3.16 -25.70
C MET A 19 20.51 3.20 -25.44
N LYS A 20 19.71 3.45 -26.48
CA LYS A 20 18.24 3.45 -26.36
C LYS A 20 17.69 2.08 -25.94
N ASN A 21 18.21 1.00 -26.52
CA ASN A 21 17.83 -0.36 -26.13
C ASN A 21 18.24 -0.68 -24.69
N SER A 22 19.45 -0.27 -24.28
CA SER A 22 19.92 -0.46 -22.91
C SER A 22 19.05 0.31 -21.92
N GLN A 23 18.66 1.55 -22.24
CA GLN A 23 17.79 2.35 -21.38
C GLN A 23 16.40 1.72 -21.25
N ALA A 24 15.81 1.25 -22.35
CA ALA A 24 14.54 0.53 -22.32
C ALA A 24 14.63 -0.76 -21.48
N HIS A 25 15.69 -1.54 -21.65
CA HIS A 25 15.88 -2.77 -20.91
C HIS A 25 16.05 -2.52 -19.40
N LEU A 26 16.79 -1.48 -19.01
CA LEU A 26 16.91 -1.09 -17.60
C LEU A 26 15.55 -0.65 -17.02
N HIS A 27 14.75 0.09 -17.77
CA HIS A 27 13.41 0.50 -17.34
C HIS A 27 12.48 -0.69 -17.12
N ASP A 28 12.51 -1.67 -18.01
CA ASP A 28 11.71 -2.89 -17.88
C ASP A 28 12.14 -3.70 -16.65
N LEU A 29 13.45 -3.82 -16.40
CA LEU A 29 13.98 -4.48 -15.20
C LEU A 29 13.56 -3.78 -13.90
N GLU A 30 13.57 -2.45 -13.87
CA GLU A 30 13.11 -1.66 -12.71
C GLU A 30 11.63 -1.90 -12.41
N LYS A 31 10.80 -1.99 -13.45
CA LYS A 31 9.37 -2.31 -13.31
C LYS A 31 9.15 -3.72 -12.81
N GLU A 32 9.84 -4.71 -13.38
CA GLU A 32 9.73 -6.11 -12.96
C GLU A 32 10.16 -6.28 -11.50
N LEU A 33 11.30 -5.71 -11.13
CA LEU A 33 11.80 -5.78 -9.75
C LEU A 33 10.81 -5.16 -8.75
N SER A 34 10.24 -4.01 -9.10
CA SER A 34 9.24 -3.34 -8.26
C SER A 34 7.96 -4.16 -8.11
N ALA A 35 7.49 -4.78 -9.21
CA ALA A 35 6.32 -5.65 -9.18
C ALA A 35 6.55 -6.88 -8.28
N ILE A 36 7.72 -7.52 -8.41
CA ILE A 36 8.10 -8.67 -7.57
C ILE A 36 8.15 -8.27 -6.09
N ALA A 37 8.74 -7.12 -5.75
CA ALA A 37 8.80 -6.64 -4.38
C ALA A 37 7.41 -6.41 -3.79
N VAL A 38 6.50 -5.81 -4.55
CA VAL A 38 5.11 -5.58 -4.14
C VAL A 38 4.33 -6.88 -3.97
N ASP A 39 4.63 -7.91 -4.78
CA ASP A 39 4.02 -9.24 -4.63
C ASP A 39 4.54 -9.98 -3.40
N ILE A 40 5.84 -9.93 -3.11
CA ILE A 40 6.40 -10.51 -1.87
C ILE A 40 5.80 -9.83 -0.65
N ALA A 41 5.71 -8.48 -0.67
CA ALA A 41 5.10 -7.73 0.42
C ALA A 41 3.65 -8.17 0.68
N ARG A 42 2.88 -8.46 -0.36
CA ARG A 42 1.50 -8.97 -0.24
C ARG A 42 1.45 -10.32 0.46
N GLU A 43 2.36 -11.22 0.12
CA GLU A 43 2.42 -12.56 0.72
C GLU A 43 2.77 -12.49 2.21
N VAL A 44 3.76 -11.65 2.56
CA VAL A 44 4.14 -11.40 3.96
C VAL A 44 2.98 -10.77 4.74
N ILE A 45 2.34 -9.74 4.18
CA ILE A 45 1.18 -9.08 4.83
C ILE A 45 0.04 -10.08 5.04
N ALA A 46 -0.29 -10.89 4.03
CA ALA A 46 -1.33 -11.90 4.16
C ALA A 46 -1.02 -12.89 5.28
N LYS A 47 0.25 -13.33 5.38
CA LYS A 47 0.69 -14.24 6.43
C LYS A 47 0.58 -13.63 7.83
N GLU A 48 0.99 -12.37 7.98
CA GLU A 48 0.90 -11.65 9.24
C GLU A 48 -0.57 -11.45 9.66
N VAL A 49 -1.45 -11.12 8.72
CA VAL A 49 -2.89 -10.97 8.98
C VAL A 49 -3.52 -12.29 9.40
N GLU A 50 -3.07 -13.41 8.86
CA GLU A 50 -3.56 -14.72 9.30
C GLU A 50 -3.19 -15.03 10.75
N GLN A 51 -2.01 -14.60 11.20
CA GLN A 51 -1.48 -14.90 12.54
C GLN A 51 -1.94 -13.89 13.60
N ASP A 52 -1.87 -12.60 13.29
CA ASP A 52 -1.96 -11.51 14.26
C ASP A 52 -2.97 -10.42 13.85
N SER A 53 -4.07 -10.81 13.19
CA SER A 53 -5.10 -9.87 12.71
C SER A 53 -5.58 -8.89 13.77
N ALA A 54 -5.79 -9.34 15.00
CA ALA A 54 -6.29 -8.50 16.08
C ALA A 54 -5.27 -7.44 16.54
N ALA A 55 -3.98 -7.78 16.60
CA ALA A 55 -2.92 -6.82 16.90
C ALA A 55 -2.79 -5.76 15.80
N ILE A 56 -2.86 -6.17 14.53
CA ILE A 56 -2.83 -5.27 13.38
C ILE A 56 -4.04 -4.32 13.41
N ALA A 57 -5.25 -4.84 13.57
CA ALA A 57 -6.46 -4.03 13.66
C ALA A 57 -6.39 -3.04 14.84
N THR A 58 -5.84 -3.46 15.98
CA THR A 58 -5.63 -2.58 17.14
C THR A 58 -4.67 -1.44 16.82
N ALA A 59 -3.54 -1.74 16.17
CA ALA A 59 -2.56 -0.74 15.78
C ALA A 59 -3.15 0.28 14.78
N LEU A 60 -3.86 -0.21 13.76
CA LEU A 60 -4.55 0.63 12.77
C LEU A 60 -5.64 1.49 13.40
N ALA A 61 -6.44 0.93 14.31
CA ALA A 61 -7.45 1.68 15.03
C ALA A 61 -6.82 2.83 15.81
N LYS A 62 -5.72 2.58 16.55
CA LYS A 62 -5.01 3.62 17.31
C LYS A 62 -4.43 4.71 16.40
N GLU A 63 -3.80 4.33 15.29
CA GLU A 63 -3.24 5.25 14.29
C GLU A 63 -4.32 6.20 13.75
N LEU A 64 -5.46 5.63 13.31
CA LEU A 64 -6.54 6.41 12.71
C LEU A 64 -7.30 7.23 13.75
N LEU A 65 -7.56 6.69 14.94
CA LEU A 65 -8.21 7.44 16.03
C LEU A 65 -7.35 8.62 16.50
N GLY A 66 -6.02 8.47 16.55
CA GLY A 66 -5.09 9.57 16.85
C GLY A 66 -5.18 10.72 15.86
N SER A 67 -5.55 10.44 14.61
CA SER A 67 -5.74 11.45 13.57
C SER A 67 -7.08 12.20 13.68
N ILE A 68 -8.03 11.71 14.49
CA ILE A 68 -9.42 12.23 14.59
C ILE A 68 -9.63 12.92 15.95
N ALA A 69 -8.65 13.72 16.38
CA ALA A 69 -8.47 14.20 17.75
C ALA A 69 -9.66 14.89 18.45
N ASN A 70 -10.76 15.24 17.77
CA ASN A 70 -11.83 16.07 18.35
C ASN A 70 -13.28 15.70 17.94
N THR A 71 -13.53 14.56 17.29
CA THR A 71 -14.90 14.21 16.88
C THR A 71 -15.63 13.45 18.00
N THR A 72 -16.74 14.00 18.49
CA THR A 72 -17.74 13.27 19.27
C THR A 72 -18.50 12.31 18.35
N ASP A 73 -18.76 11.08 18.80
CA ASP A 73 -19.47 10.01 18.08
C ASP A 73 -18.68 9.32 16.96
N VAL A 74 -17.60 8.63 17.36
CA VAL A 74 -16.83 7.75 16.47
C VAL A 74 -17.33 6.31 16.62
N CYS A 75 -17.74 5.69 15.51
CA CYS A 75 -18.05 4.26 15.44
C CYS A 75 -16.94 3.52 14.69
N LEU A 76 -16.32 2.57 15.38
CA LEU A 76 -15.25 1.71 14.88
C LEU A 76 -15.82 0.33 14.60
N LYS A 77 -15.83 -0.07 13.33
CA LYS A 77 -16.25 -1.40 12.88
C LYS A 77 -15.03 -2.28 12.61
N VAL A 78 -15.07 -3.50 13.14
CA VAL A 78 -13.95 -4.44 13.12
C VAL A 78 -14.46 -5.85 12.84
N ASN A 79 -13.58 -6.74 12.39
CA ASN A 79 -13.98 -8.14 12.20
C ASN A 79 -14.38 -8.81 13.53
N ASN A 80 -15.32 -9.74 13.49
CA ASN A 80 -15.79 -10.49 14.65
C ASN A 80 -14.68 -11.24 15.40
N LEU A 81 -13.66 -11.73 14.68
CA LEU A 81 -12.51 -12.44 15.28
C LEU A 81 -11.57 -11.50 16.03
N ASP A 82 -11.47 -10.25 15.58
CA ASP A 82 -10.56 -9.25 16.15
C ASP A 82 -11.23 -8.45 17.29
N TYR A 83 -12.57 -8.38 17.28
CA TYR A 83 -13.37 -7.61 18.22
C TYR A 83 -13.02 -7.80 19.71
N PRO A 84 -12.85 -9.02 20.26
CA PRO A 84 -12.61 -9.20 21.70
C PRO A 84 -11.33 -8.52 22.20
N GLU A 85 -10.27 -8.57 21.40
CA GLU A 85 -8.99 -7.96 21.71
C GLU A 85 -9.05 -6.45 21.57
N LEU A 86 -9.63 -5.93 20.49
CA LEU A 86 -9.79 -4.50 20.27
C LEU A 86 -10.68 -3.85 21.33
N SER A 87 -11.79 -4.52 21.69
CA SER A 87 -12.67 -4.08 22.76
C SER A 87 -11.94 -3.97 24.09
N THR A 88 -10.90 -4.77 24.32
CA THR A 88 -10.05 -4.69 25.51
C THR A 88 -8.96 -3.64 25.39
N ALA A 89 -8.27 -3.58 24.25
CA ALA A 89 -7.16 -2.67 24.01
C ALA A 89 -7.57 -1.20 23.87
N LEU A 90 -8.84 -0.93 23.56
CA LEU A 90 -9.39 0.41 23.37
C LEU A 90 -10.39 0.81 24.48
N LYS A 91 -10.43 0.11 25.62
CA LYS A 91 -11.33 0.44 26.75
C LYS A 91 -11.18 1.87 27.24
N ASP A 92 -9.98 2.41 27.16
CA ASP A 92 -9.67 3.77 27.64
C ASP A 92 -10.24 4.87 26.73
N TYR A 93 -10.65 4.53 25.51
CA TYR A 93 -11.30 5.45 24.58
C TYR A 93 -12.80 5.58 24.93
N GLN A 94 -13.16 6.42 25.90
CA GLN A 94 -14.54 6.57 26.39
C GLN A 94 -15.57 7.06 25.34
N LYS A 95 -15.13 7.60 24.20
CA LYS A 95 -16.00 8.22 23.17
C LYS A 95 -16.18 7.39 21.90
N ILE A 96 -15.69 6.14 21.87
CA ILE A 96 -15.79 5.30 20.68
C ILE A 96 -16.81 4.17 20.89
N LYS A 97 -17.62 3.91 19.87
CA LYS A 97 -18.50 2.75 19.81
C LYS A 97 -17.85 1.69 18.93
N ILE A 98 -17.45 0.57 19.50
CA ILE A 98 -16.84 -0.54 18.76
C ILE A 98 -17.94 -1.53 18.39
N GLU A 99 -18.03 -1.90 17.11
CA GLU A 99 -19.00 -2.85 16.59
C GLU A 99 -18.29 -3.97 15.82
N ALA A 100 -18.73 -5.20 16.01
CA ALA A 100 -18.30 -6.34 15.23
C ALA A 100 -19.10 -6.39 13.92
N ASP A 101 -18.41 -6.42 12.78
CA ASP A 101 -19.00 -6.44 11.45
C ASP A 101 -18.27 -7.47 10.57
N ASN A 102 -19.01 -8.50 10.12
CA ASN A 102 -18.48 -9.57 9.27
C ASN A 102 -18.08 -9.08 7.87
N ALA A 103 -18.56 -7.90 7.44
CA ALA A 103 -18.13 -7.30 6.18
C ALA A 103 -16.69 -6.74 6.25
N VAL A 104 -16.17 -6.50 7.47
CA VAL A 104 -14.80 -6.04 7.67
C VAL A 104 -13.85 -7.22 7.60
N THR A 105 -12.84 -7.12 6.74
CA THR A 105 -11.79 -8.14 6.63
C THR A 105 -10.95 -8.22 7.91
N ARG A 106 -10.41 -9.40 8.21
CA ARG A 106 -9.46 -9.60 9.32
C ARG A 106 -8.33 -8.57 9.28
N GLY A 107 -7.98 -8.00 10.42
CA GLY A 107 -6.96 -6.97 10.54
C GLY A 107 -7.37 -5.59 10.01
N GLY A 108 -8.55 -5.47 9.37
CA GLY A 108 -9.09 -4.23 8.87
C GLY A 108 -9.91 -3.49 9.92
N VAL A 109 -9.99 -2.18 9.76
CA VAL A 109 -10.82 -1.31 10.59
C VAL A 109 -11.57 -0.31 9.70
N ILE A 110 -12.83 -0.04 10.02
CA ILE A 110 -13.60 1.02 9.37
C ILE A 110 -14.03 1.99 10.45
N ILE A 111 -13.69 3.26 10.28
CA ILE A 111 -14.10 4.32 11.20
C ILE A 111 -15.18 5.14 10.51
N SER A 112 -16.29 5.35 11.21
CA SER A 112 -17.38 6.20 10.76
C SER A 112 -17.67 7.25 11.83
N ASN A 113 -17.88 8.48 11.39
CA ASN A 113 -18.32 9.58 12.24
C ASN A 113 -19.34 10.43 11.46
N GLY A 114 -19.98 11.41 12.11
CA GLY A 114 -20.96 12.28 11.48
C GLY A 114 -20.45 13.08 10.26
N GLY A 115 -19.13 13.15 10.04
CA GLY A 115 -18.48 13.83 8.92
C GLY A 115 -17.98 12.90 7.80
N GLY A 116 -18.02 11.57 7.96
CA GLY A 116 -17.59 10.65 6.90
C GLY A 116 -17.16 9.26 7.37
N ILE A 117 -16.76 8.44 6.40
CA ILE A 117 -16.24 7.08 6.61
C ILE A 117 -14.78 7.04 6.17
N ILE A 118 -13.93 6.49 7.03
CA ILE A 118 -12.51 6.25 6.79
C ILE A 118 -12.32 4.74 6.71
N ASP A 119 -11.91 4.26 5.55
CA ASP A 119 -11.56 2.86 5.31
C ASP A 119 -10.08 2.62 5.67
N GLY A 120 -9.87 1.96 6.80
CA GLY A 120 -8.55 1.52 7.27
C GLY A 120 -8.23 0.07 6.92
N SER A 121 -8.91 -0.53 5.94
CA SER A 121 -8.63 -1.90 5.54
C SER A 121 -7.24 -2.04 4.92
N ILE A 122 -6.60 -3.18 5.21
CA ILE A 122 -5.26 -3.51 4.72
C ILE A 122 -5.25 -3.56 3.18
N SER A 123 -6.34 -4.03 2.57
CA SER A 123 -6.52 -4.06 1.11
C SER A 123 -6.44 -2.65 0.50
N SER A 124 -7.18 -1.69 1.06
CA SER A 124 -7.19 -0.31 0.58
C SER A 124 -5.82 0.37 0.73
N ARG A 125 -5.13 0.16 1.86
CA ARG A 125 -3.75 0.64 2.06
C ARG A 125 -2.76 0.01 1.09
N TYR A 126 -2.82 -1.31 0.91
CA TYR A 126 -1.95 -2.04 -0.02
C TYR A 126 -2.14 -1.55 -1.45
N LYS A 127 -3.40 -1.33 -1.88
CA LYS A 127 -3.71 -0.80 -3.20
C LYS A 127 -3.12 0.60 -3.42
N ALA A 128 -3.23 1.49 -2.43
CA ALA A 128 -2.65 2.83 -2.49
C ALA A 128 -1.11 2.79 -2.60
N LEU A 129 -0.46 1.91 -1.81
CA LEU A 129 0.99 1.71 -1.86
C LEU A 129 1.45 1.16 -3.21
N LYS A 130 0.79 0.10 -3.70
CA LYS A 130 1.08 -0.49 -5.01
C LYS A 130 0.95 0.56 -6.13
N GLN A 131 -0.12 1.36 -6.10
CA GLN A 131 -0.33 2.40 -7.10
C GLN A 131 0.78 3.46 -7.05
N SER A 132 1.13 3.94 -5.85
CA SER A 132 2.22 4.91 -5.66
C SER A 132 3.56 4.40 -6.16
N VAL A 133 3.93 3.15 -5.85
CA VAL A 133 5.18 2.55 -6.33
C VAL A 133 5.20 2.43 -7.86
N LEU A 134 4.09 1.98 -8.47
CA LEU A 134 4.01 1.79 -9.91
C LEU A 134 3.92 3.11 -10.70
N ASP A 135 3.30 4.14 -10.12
CA ASP A 135 3.19 5.46 -10.76
C ASP A 135 4.52 6.22 -10.73
N ASN A 136 5.30 6.11 -9.64
CA ASN A 136 6.66 6.66 -9.61
C ASN A 136 7.58 6.07 -10.71
N LEU A 137 7.28 4.88 -11.23
CA LEU A 137 8.02 4.25 -12.33
C LEU A 137 7.56 4.71 -13.73
N LYS A 138 6.48 5.50 -13.81
CA LYS A 138 6.00 6.10 -15.07
C LYS A 138 6.58 7.48 -15.34
N ASP A 139 7.00 8.19 -14.28
CA ASP A 139 7.45 9.58 -14.33
C ASP A 139 8.98 9.75 -14.41
N ILE A 140 9.72 8.64 -14.59
CA ILE A 140 11.18 8.56 -14.82
C ILE A 140 11.41 7.93 -16.19
#